data_AF-A0A7X0JIK1-F1
#
_entry.id   AF-A0A7X0JIK1-F1
#
_cell.length_a   1.000
_cell.length_b   1.000
_cell.length_c   1.000
_cell.angle_alpha   90.00
_cell.angle_beta   90.00
_cell.angle_gamma   90.00
#
_symmetry.space_group_name_H-M   'P 1'
#
loop_
_entity.id
_entity.type
_entity.pdbx_description
1 polymer ?
#
loop_
_entity_poly.entity_id
_entity_poly.type
_entity_poly.pdbx_seq_one_letter_code
_entity_poly.pdbx_strand_id
1 'polypeptide(L)'
;MPQPEVEEKEEPLDPAMERIRRKMVLLQLVSGGILFVCFMAVLAAIVYKISQRPADGPATVATSGSFTVPSDQPLKATAALPTGFAIDNVSMSGSQLVFLGQLNGSRKVFVFDIVLGRIVADVTIATGP
;
A
#
# COMPACT_ATOMS: atom_id res chain seq x y z
N MET A 1 61.50 22.31 -34.22
CA MET A 1 61.83 20.88 -34.22
C MET A 1 60.51 20.11 -34.23
N PRO A 2 60.22 19.33 -35.28
CA PRO A 2 59.02 18.49 -35.31
C PRO A 2 59.14 17.37 -34.28
N GLN A 3 58.09 17.18 -33.48
CA GLN A 3 57.94 16.04 -32.56
C GLN A 3 57.65 14.79 -33.41
N PRO A 4 58.22 13.61 -33.12
CA PRO A 4 57.79 12.38 -33.76
C PRO A 4 56.42 11.99 -33.22
N GLU A 5 55.42 11.90 -34.10
CA GLU A 5 54.16 11.22 -33.83
C GLU A 5 54.49 9.73 -33.59
N VAL A 6 54.32 9.28 -32.35
CA VAL A 6 54.31 7.86 -32.03
C VAL A 6 52.97 7.33 -32.53
N GLU A 7 52.96 6.94 -33.81
CA GLU A 7 51.92 6.10 -34.38
C GLU A 7 52.01 4.74 -33.68
N GLU A 8 51.24 4.58 -32.60
CA GLU A 8 51.01 3.29 -31.95
C GLU A 8 50.30 2.39 -32.95
N LYS A 9 51.11 1.75 -33.80
CA LYS A 9 50.75 0.65 -34.68
C LYS A 9 50.00 -0.37 -33.83
N GLU A 10 48.69 -0.46 -34.03
CA GLU A 10 47.85 -1.50 -33.43
C GLU A 10 48.41 -2.86 -33.83
N GLU A 11 49.15 -3.47 -32.90
CA GLU A 11 49.61 -4.85 -33.02
C GLU A 11 48.35 -5.73 -33.08
N PRO A 12 48.18 -6.56 -34.13
CA PRO A 12 46.95 -7.32 -34.31
C PRO A 12 46.77 -8.22 -33.09
N LEU A 13 45.69 -7.97 -32.35
CA LEU A 13 45.34 -8.67 -31.11
C LEU A 13 45.53 -10.17 -31.29
N ASP A 14 46.54 -10.70 -30.61
CA ASP A 14 46.91 -12.11 -30.55
C ASP A 14 45.63 -12.97 -30.48
N PRO A 15 45.43 -14.02 -31.30
CA PRO A 15 44.17 -14.80 -31.37
C PRO A 15 43.70 -15.40 -30.04
N ALA A 16 44.54 -15.35 -29.00
CA ALA A 16 44.17 -15.63 -27.62
C ALA A 16 43.27 -14.54 -26.98
N MET A 17 43.46 -13.25 -27.30
CA MET A 17 42.76 -12.11 -26.68
C MET A 17 41.30 -11.98 -27.15
N GLU A 18 41.02 -12.27 -28.42
CA GLU A 18 39.64 -12.28 -28.95
C GLU A 18 38.77 -13.37 -28.30
N ARG A 19 39.37 -14.54 -28.02
CA ARG A 19 38.69 -15.64 -27.32
C ARG A 19 38.31 -15.25 -25.89
N ILE A 20 39.11 -14.42 -25.24
CA ILE A 20 38.83 -13.90 -23.90
C ILE A 20 37.71 -12.86 -23.97
N ARG A 21 37.78 -11.88 -24.89
CA ARG A 21 36.72 -10.87 -25.09
C ARG A 21 35.35 -11.52 -25.33
N ARG A 22 35.30 -12.56 -26.17
CA ARG A 22 34.06 -13.30 -26.45
C ARG A 22 33.51 -14.00 -25.21
N LYS A 23 34.37 -14.55 -24.36
CA LYS A 23 33.97 -15.17 -23.07
C LYS A 23 33.48 -14.13 -22.06
N MET A 24 34.08 -12.94 -22.02
CA MET A 24 33.63 -11.86 -21.14
C MET A 24 32.22 -11.41 -21.51
N VAL A 25 31.94 -11.22 -22.80
CA VAL A 25 30.60 -10.85 -23.29
C VAL A 25 29.58 -11.95 -22.97
N LEU A 26 29.94 -13.22 -23.17
CA LEU A 26 29.07 -14.34 -22.85
C LEU A 26 28.72 -14.39 -21.35
N LEU A 27 29.71 -14.20 -20.47
CA LEU A 27 29.50 -14.15 -19.02
C LEU A 27 28.64 -12.95 -18.60
N GLN A 28 28.83 -11.80 -19.24
CA GLN A 28 28.07 -10.59 -18.94
C GLN A 28 26.60 -10.73 -19.37
N LEU A 29 26.33 -11.38 -20.50
CA LEU A 29 24.98 -11.71 -20.94
C LEU A 29 24.30 -12.72 -20.01
N VAL A 30 25.02 -13.75 -19.55
CA VAL A 30 24.47 -14.74 -18.61
C VAL A 30 24.14 -14.10 -17.27
N SER A 31 25.07 -13.33 -16.71
CA SER A 31 24.87 -12.62 -15.43
C SER A 31 23.73 -11.60 -15.52
N GLY A 32 23.73 -10.78 -16.58
CA GLY A 32 22.66 -9.81 -16.82
C GLY A 32 21.31 -10.47 -17.07
N GLY A 33 21.29 -11.61 -17.75
CA GLY A 33 20.09 -12.40 -18.00
C GLY A 33 19.46 -12.91 -16.71
N ILE A 34 20.26 -13.45 -15.78
CA ILE A 34 19.76 -13.93 -14.48
C ILE A 34 19.18 -12.76 -13.68
N LEU A 35 19.87 -11.62 -13.63
CA LEU A 35 19.38 -10.42 -12.96
C LEU A 35 18.03 -9.96 -13.54
N PHE A 36 17.92 -9.93 -14.87
CA PHE A 36 16.70 -9.56 -15.55
C PHE A 36 15.54 -10.51 -15.23
N VAL A 37 15.78 -11.82 -15.22
CA VAL A 37 14.77 -12.83 -14.86
C VAL A 37 14.32 -12.66 -13.42
N CYS A 38 15.24 -12.49 -12.46
CA CYS A 38 14.88 -12.24 -11.06
C CYS A 38 14.04 -10.97 -10.91
N PHE A 39 14.41 -9.89 -11.61
CA PHE A 39 13.63 -8.66 -11.61
C PHE A 39 12.23 -8.85 -12.19
N MET A 40 12.12 -9.52 -13.35
CA MET A 40 10.83 -9.84 -13.97
C MET A 40 9.96 -10.74 -13.09
N ALA A 41 10.55 -11.67 -12.34
CA ALA A 41 9.83 -12.51 -11.39
C ALA A 41 9.20 -11.68 -10.25
N VAL A 42 9.92 -10.70 -9.72
CA VAL A 42 9.38 -9.80 -8.67
C VAL A 42 8.23 -8.95 -9.23
N LEU A 43 8.39 -8.39 -10.43
CA LEU A 43 7.32 -7.63 -11.08
C LEU A 43 6.07 -8.50 -11.32
N ALA A 44 6.25 -9.72 -11.83
CA ALA A 44 5.16 -10.67 -12.03
C ALA A 44 4.45 -10.99 -10.71
N ALA A 45 5.19 -11.20 -9.61
CA ALA A 45 4.61 -11.44 -8.30
C ALA A 45 3.80 -10.25 -7.77
N ILE A 46 4.27 -9.01 -7.99
CA ILE A 46 3.54 -7.79 -7.62
C ILE A 46 2.25 -7.68 -8.43
N VAL A 47 2.32 -7.83 -9.75
CA VAL A 47 1.14 -7.77 -10.62
C VAL A 47 0.15 -8.87 -10.24
N TYR A 48 0.62 -10.10 -10.07
CA TYR A 48 -0.20 -11.22 -9.60
C TYR A 48 -0.89 -10.89 -8.28
N LYS A 49 -0.15 -10.36 -7.29
CA LYS A 49 -0.70 -9.95 -5.99
C LYS A 49 -1.74 -8.84 -6.09
N ILE A 50 -1.55 -7.88 -7.00
CA ILE A 50 -2.50 -6.79 -7.23
C ILE A 50 -3.75 -7.31 -7.98
N SER A 51 -3.56 -8.17 -8.98
CA SER A 51 -4.62 -8.70 -9.83
C SER A 51 -5.48 -9.77 -9.15
N GLN A 52 -4.95 -10.50 -8.16
CA GLN A 52 -5.73 -11.45 -7.36
C GLN A 52 -6.46 -10.83 -6.18
N ARG A 53 -6.43 -9.50 -6.00
CA ARG A 53 -7.19 -8.89 -4.91
C ARG A 53 -8.67 -9.24 -5.14
N PRO A 54 -9.28 -10.10 -4.33
CA PRO A 54 -10.70 -10.37 -4.45
C PRO A 54 -11.43 -9.05 -4.16
N ALA A 55 -12.63 -8.88 -4.70
CA ALA A 55 -13.49 -7.75 -4.35
C ALA A 55 -13.71 -7.65 -2.82
N ASP A 56 -13.48 -8.75 -2.09
CA ASP A 56 -13.42 -8.84 -0.63
C ASP A 56 -11.95 -8.97 -0.15
N GLY A 57 -11.16 -7.92 -0.34
CA GLY A 57 -9.84 -7.79 0.27
C GLY A 57 -9.94 -7.46 1.77
N PRO A 58 -8.92 -7.75 2.59
CA PRO A 58 -8.90 -7.32 4.00
C PRO A 58 -9.12 -5.82 4.03
N ALA A 59 -10.13 -5.40 4.80
CA ALA A 59 -10.62 -4.03 4.88
C ALA A 59 -9.43 -3.06 4.87
N THR A 60 -9.36 -2.24 3.82
CA THR A 60 -8.40 -1.14 3.75
C THR A 60 -8.48 -0.39 5.06
N VAL A 61 -7.38 -0.37 5.82
CA VAL A 61 -7.26 0.47 7.02
C VAL A 61 -7.45 1.90 6.53
N ALA A 62 -8.64 2.45 6.78
CA ALA A 62 -8.90 3.85 6.50
C ALA A 62 -8.01 4.64 7.45
N THR A 63 -6.90 5.16 6.94
CA THR A 63 -6.16 6.23 7.63
C THR A 63 -7.14 7.37 7.83
N SER A 64 -7.43 7.69 9.08
CA SER A 64 -8.23 8.84 9.47
C SER A 64 -7.58 10.10 8.89
N GLY A 65 -8.10 10.56 7.75
CA GLY A 65 -7.70 11.84 7.16
C GLY A 65 -8.01 12.99 8.13
N SER A 66 -7.35 14.13 7.93
CA SER A 66 -7.61 15.32 8.74
C SER A 66 -9.09 15.72 8.63
N PHE A 67 -9.81 15.68 9.76
CA PHE A 67 -11.18 16.17 9.85
C PHE A 67 -11.18 17.70 9.81
N THR A 68 -11.82 18.28 8.79
CA THR A 68 -11.94 19.73 8.63
C THR A 68 -13.41 20.12 8.68
N VAL A 69 -13.71 21.19 9.40
CA VAL A 69 -15.06 21.75 9.49
C VAL A 69 -15.04 23.09 8.74
N PRO A 70 -15.84 23.25 7.67
CA PRO A 70 -15.94 24.53 6.96
C PRO A 70 -16.43 25.65 7.87
N SER A 71 -15.87 26.86 7.73
CA SER A 71 -16.26 28.04 8.52
C SER A 71 -17.63 28.61 8.16
N ASP A 72 -18.08 28.37 6.93
CA ASP A 72 -19.20 29.10 6.34
C ASP A 72 -20.56 28.43 6.63
N GLN A 73 -20.55 27.14 7.00
CA GLN A 73 -21.77 26.39 7.29
C GLN A 73 -21.50 25.16 8.19
N PRO A 74 -22.43 24.80 9.09
CA PRO A 74 -22.30 23.61 9.92
C PRO A 74 -22.36 22.33 9.08
N LEU A 75 -21.53 21.36 9.45
CA LEU A 75 -21.54 20.04 8.83
C LEU A 75 -22.77 19.25 9.30
N LYS A 76 -23.58 18.78 8.34
CA LYS A 76 -24.77 17.96 8.60
C LYS A 76 -24.47 16.50 8.27
N ALA A 77 -24.68 15.62 9.24
CA ALA A 77 -24.56 14.19 9.07
C ALA A 77 -25.63 13.47 9.91
N THR A 78 -26.08 12.30 9.45
CA THR A 78 -27.08 11.49 10.14
C THR A 78 -26.53 10.09 10.36
N ALA A 79 -26.34 9.71 11.62
CA ALA A 79 -26.00 8.35 11.99
C ALA A 79 -27.28 7.51 12.07
N ALA A 80 -27.45 6.57 11.13
CA ALA A 80 -28.57 5.64 11.12
C ALA A 80 -28.34 4.51 12.14
N LEU A 81 -28.71 4.76 13.40
CA LEU A 81 -28.64 3.75 14.45
C LEU A 81 -29.85 2.80 14.37
N PRO A 82 -29.71 1.53 14.79
CA PRO A 82 -30.82 0.58 14.78
C PRO A 82 -32.00 1.04 15.65
N THR A 83 -33.22 0.72 15.20
CA THR A 83 -34.43 0.99 15.99
C THR A 83 -34.37 0.30 17.35
N GLY A 84 -34.72 1.01 18.41
CA GLY A 84 -34.67 0.48 19.78
C GLY A 84 -33.29 0.56 20.45
N PHE A 85 -32.28 1.13 19.78
CA PHE A 85 -31.01 1.45 20.43
C PHE A 85 -31.19 2.62 21.40
N ALA A 86 -30.96 2.36 22.69
CA ALA A 86 -30.95 3.38 23.74
C ALA A 86 -29.51 3.88 23.94
N ILE A 87 -29.27 5.17 23.70
CA ILE A 87 -27.93 5.78 23.84
C ILE A 87 -27.66 6.08 25.31
N ASP A 88 -26.56 5.53 25.83
CA ASP A 88 -26.07 5.78 27.19
C ASP A 88 -25.03 6.90 27.21
N ASN A 89 -24.12 6.90 26.23
CA ASN A 89 -23.01 7.86 26.15
C ASN A 89 -22.62 8.11 24.69
N VAL A 90 -22.16 9.33 24.39
CA VAL A 90 -21.59 9.72 23.11
C VAL A 90 -20.24 10.38 23.33
N SER A 91 -19.23 9.90 22.60
CA SER A 91 -17.87 10.47 22.60
C SER A 91 -17.42 10.78 21.17
N MET A 92 -16.48 11.69 21.00
CA MET A 92 -15.92 12.05 19.71
C MET A 92 -14.39 12.02 19.75
N SER A 93 -13.78 11.40 18.73
CA SER A 93 -12.34 11.37 18.53
C SER A 93 -12.03 11.60 17.05
N GLY A 94 -11.42 12.74 16.72
CA GLY A 94 -11.19 13.13 15.32
C GLY A 94 -12.51 13.24 14.54
N SER A 95 -12.63 12.49 13.44
CA SER A 95 -13.85 12.35 12.63
C SER A 95 -14.86 11.33 13.18
N GLN A 96 -14.53 10.60 14.25
CA GLN A 96 -15.32 9.46 14.70
C GLN A 96 -16.17 9.81 15.91
N LEU A 97 -17.47 9.61 15.78
CA LEU A 97 -18.45 9.63 16.85
C LEU A 97 -18.69 8.20 17.34
N VAL A 98 -18.54 7.98 18.64
CA VAL A 98 -18.74 6.69 19.30
C VAL A 98 -20.02 6.78 20.13
N PHE A 99 -21.00 5.95 19.81
CA PHE A 99 -22.25 5.81 20.54
C PHE A 99 -22.20 4.54 21.37
N LEU A 100 -22.14 4.67 22.69
CA LEU A 100 -22.34 3.57 23.63
C LEU A 100 -23.81 3.51 24.02
N GLY A 101 -24.37 2.31 24.07
CA GLY A 101 -25.75 2.14 24.46
C GLY A 101 -26.16 0.69 24.62
N GLN A 102 -27.47 0.47 24.65
CA GLN A 102 -28.11 -0.83 24.80
C GLN A 102 -29.02 -1.10 23.61
N LEU A 103 -28.96 -2.31 23.06
CA LEU A 103 -29.89 -2.82 22.07
C LEU A 103 -30.40 -4.18 22.51
N ASN A 104 -31.72 -4.32 22.69
CA ASN A 104 -32.33 -5.58 23.13
C ASN A 104 -31.68 -6.17 24.40
N GLY A 105 -31.34 -5.30 25.36
CA GLY A 105 -30.68 -5.68 26.62
C GLY A 105 -29.17 -5.98 26.53
N SER A 106 -28.58 -5.95 25.32
CA SER A 106 -27.15 -6.14 25.11
C SER A 106 -26.43 -4.81 24.92
N ARG A 107 -25.27 -4.65 25.56
CA ARG A 107 -24.48 -3.43 25.45
C ARG A 107 -23.77 -3.40 24.10
N LYS A 108 -23.98 -2.33 23.34
CA LYS A 108 -23.38 -2.14 22.01
C LYS A 108 -22.69 -0.80 21.90
N VAL A 109 -21.71 -0.76 21.02
CA VAL A 109 -21.01 0.44 20.58
C VAL A 109 -21.13 0.54 19.07
N PHE A 110 -21.58 1.70 18.60
CA PHE A 110 -21.57 2.06 17.19
C PHE A 110 -20.56 3.18 16.95
N VAL A 111 -19.72 3.02 15.94
CA VAL A 111 -18.77 4.06 15.53
C VAL A 111 -19.23 4.66 14.21
N PHE A 112 -19.57 5.93 14.20
CA PHE A 112 -19.91 6.71 13.02
C PHE A 112 -18.72 7.57 12.61
N ASP A 113 -18.26 7.44 11.36
CA ASP A 113 -17.25 8.35 10.83
C ASP A 113 -17.94 9.46 10.05
N ILE A 114 -17.71 10.71 10.47
CA ILE A 114 -18.34 11.90 9.90
C ILE A 114 -17.83 12.18 8.48
N VAL A 115 -16.56 11.88 8.18
CA VAL A 115 -15.96 12.07 6.84
C VAL A 115 -16.52 11.04 5.87
N LEU A 116 -16.70 9.80 6.32
CA LEU A 116 -17.26 8.72 5.51
C LEU A 116 -18.80 8.73 5.48
N GLY A 117 -19.44 9.48 6.38
CA GLY A 117 -20.90 9.63 6.48
C GLY A 117 -21.65 8.33 6.82
N ARG A 118 -21.00 7.35 7.46
CA ARG A 118 -21.58 6.03 7.76
C ARG A 118 -21.06 5.42 9.06
N ILE A 119 -21.79 4.42 9.56
CA ILE A 119 -21.31 3.54 10.63
C ILE A 119 -20.17 2.68 10.09
N VAL A 120 -19.02 2.74 10.75
CA VAL A 120 -17.80 1.99 10.40
C VAL A 120 -17.54 0.81 11.34
N ALA A 121 -18.21 0.76 12.49
CA ALA A 121 -18.15 -0.39 13.39
C ALA A 121 -19.45 -0.59 14.19
N ASP A 122 -19.80 -1.85 14.39
CA ASP A 122 -20.80 -2.35 15.35
C ASP A 122 -20.06 -3.34 16.28
N VAL A 123 -19.98 -3.00 17.56
CA VAL A 123 -19.25 -3.78 18.56
C VAL A 123 -20.20 -4.17 19.68
N THR A 124 -20.28 -5.47 19.96
CA THR A 124 -21.02 -5.98 21.13
C THR A 124 -20.07 -6.09 22.32
N ILE A 125 -20.47 -5.54 23.47
CA ILE A 125 -19.70 -5.62 24.71
C ILE A 125 -20.26 -6.77 25.54
N ALA A 126 -19.43 -7.78 25.78
CA ALA A 126 -19.72 -8.89 26.68
C ALA A 126 -18.60 -8.99 27.72
N THR A 127 -18.94 -9.38 28.95
CA THR A 127 -17.95 -9.72 29.98
C THR A 127 -17.45 -11.15 29.71
N GLY A 128 -16.14 -11.35 29.80
CA GLY A 128 -15.55 -12.70 29.72
C GLY A 128 -15.96 -13.59 30.91
N PRO A 129 -15.67 -14.90 30.83
CA PRO A 129 -15.91 -15.84 31.93
C PRO A 129 -15.08 -15.52 33.17
#